data_AF-A0A8J3C625-F1
#
_entry.id   AF-A0A8J3C625-F1
#
_cell.length_a   1.000
_cell.length_b   1.000
_cell.length_c   1.000
_cell.angle_alpha   90.00
_cell.angle_beta   90.00
_cell.angle_gamma   90.00
#
_symmetry.space_group_name_H-M   'P 1'
#
loop_
_entity.id
_entity.type
_entity.pdbx_description
1 polymer ?
#
loop_
_entity_poly.entity_id
_entity_poly.type
_entity_poly.pdbx_seq_one_letter_code
_entity_poly.pdbx_strand_id
1 'polypeptide(L)'
;MLIGAALLAAEVWLGYPGLRAWVPFAVLLPATVGVLLWAGRIRVAVTDTELQVDDARLPLPVIADVVALDAAGKREALGVGAHPMAFVVQRPWIGGAVQVVLDDPTDPTPFWVVSSRHPLELAAALRTAVDAAAPARPEGR
;
A
#
# COMPACT_ATOMS: atom_id res chain seq x y z
N MET A 1 -17.83 -1.42 1.53
CA MET A 1 -17.61 -2.57 0.63
C MET A 1 -18.49 -3.76 1.02
N LEU A 2 -18.30 -4.39 2.19
CA LEU A 2 -19.20 -5.48 2.67
C LEU A 2 -20.68 -5.07 2.77
N ILE A 3 -20.96 -3.84 3.24
CA ILE A 3 -22.33 -3.29 3.33
C ILE A 3 -22.97 -3.11 1.95
N GLY A 4 -22.19 -2.69 0.95
CA GLY A 4 -22.68 -2.50 -0.42
C GLY A 4 -23.00 -3.82 -1.12
N ALA A 5 -22.18 -4.84 -0.91
CA ALA A 5 -22.45 -6.19 -1.40
C ALA A 5 -23.70 -6.81 -0.73
N ALA A 6 -23.89 -6.57 0.57
CA ALA A 6 -25.08 -7.01 1.29
C ALA A 6 -26.37 -6.32 0.81
N LEU A 7 -26.30 -5.03 0.48
CA LEU A 7 -27.43 -4.26 -0.07
C LEU A 7 -27.84 -4.75 -1.47
N LEU A 8 -26.87 -4.95 -2.37
CA LEU A 8 -27.16 -5.51 -3.70
C LEU A 8 -27.72 -6.94 -3.63
N ALA A 9 -27.22 -7.76 -2.69
CA ALA A 9 -27.78 -9.08 -2.43
C ALA A 9 -29.23 -9.01 -1.91
N ALA A 10 -29.54 -8.03 -1.06
CA ALA A 10 -30.89 -7.81 -0.53
C ALA A 10 -31.87 -7.32 -1.60
N GLU A 11 -31.44 -6.46 -2.53
CA GLU A 11 -32.27 -6.02 -3.68
C GLU A 11 -32.63 -7.20 -4.61
N VAL A 12 -31.67 -8.09 -4.88
CA VAL A 12 -31.92 -9.31 -5.66
C VAL A 12 -32.81 -10.30 -4.89
N TRP A 13 -32.70 -10.34 -3.55
CA TRP A 13 -33.52 -11.18 -2.68
C TRP A 13 -34.97 -10.72 -2.61
N LEU A 14 -35.24 -9.40 -2.65
CA LEU A 14 -36.61 -8.86 -2.70
C LEU A 14 -37.35 -9.18 -4.01
N GLY A 15 -36.63 -9.50 -5.09
CA GLY A 15 -37.21 -9.71 -6.43
C GLY A 15 -37.64 -11.14 -6.76
N TYR A 16 -37.31 -12.15 -5.96
CA TYR A 16 -37.55 -13.58 -6.30
C TYR A 16 -38.00 -14.40 -5.08
N PRO A 17 -39.28 -14.78 -4.96
CA PRO A 17 -39.69 -15.75 -3.94
C PRO A 17 -39.28 -17.17 -4.39
N GLY A 18 -38.41 -17.83 -3.61
CA GLY A 18 -38.12 -19.26 -3.78
C GLY A 18 -36.69 -19.70 -3.45
N LEU A 19 -36.46 -21.02 -3.56
CA LEU A 19 -35.24 -21.79 -3.21
C LEU A 19 -33.92 -21.31 -3.87
N ARG A 20 -33.94 -20.23 -4.67
CA ARG A 20 -32.79 -19.62 -5.38
C ARG A 20 -32.19 -18.42 -4.64
N ALA A 21 -32.78 -18.02 -3.52
CA ALA A 21 -32.35 -16.94 -2.64
C ALA A 21 -30.90 -17.04 -2.12
N TRP A 22 -30.29 -18.23 -2.15
CA TRP A 22 -28.91 -18.46 -1.66
C TRP A 22 -27.83 -18.16 -2.72
N VAL A 23 -28.19 -18.04 -4.00
CA VAL A 23 -27.24 -17.84 -5.11
C VAL A 23 -26.41 -16.54 -4.96
N PRO A 24 -26.98 -15.38 -4.58
CA PRO A 24 -26.20 -14.17 -4.36
C PRO A 24 -25.16 -14.34 -3.24
N PHE A 25 -25.54 -15.02 -2.14
CA PHE A 25 -24.62 -15.32 -1.05
C PHE A 25 -23.52 -16.28 -1.49
N ALA A 26 -23.86 -17.35 -2.23
CA ALA A 26 -22.92 -18.33 -2.73
C ALA A 26 -21.89 -17.74 -3.72
N VAL A 27 -22.17 -16.61 -4.35
CA VAL A 27 -21.24 -15.94 -5.28
C VAL A 27 -20.49 -14.78 -4.58
N LEU A 28 -21.19 -13.91 -3.87
CA LEU A 28 -20.61 -12.69 -3.29
C LEU A 28 -19.66 -12.97 -2.11
N LEU A 29 -19.94 -13.98 -1.28
CA LEU A 29 -19.04 -14.37 -0.19
C LEU A 29 -17.68 -14.87 -0.72
N PRO A 30 -17.62 -15.91 -1.57
CA PRO A 30 -16.34 -16.38 -2.09
C PRO A 30 -15.67 -15.36 -3.01
N ALA A 31 -16.42 -14.55 -3.77
CA ALA A 31 -15.83 -13.44 -4.51
C ALA A 31 -15.16 -12.43 -3.58
N THR A 32 -15.82 -12.07 -2.47
CA THR A 32 -15.25 -11.15 -1.46
C THR A 32 -14.01 -11.76 -0.80
N VAL A 33 -14.05 -13.03 -0.41
CA VAL A 33 -12.90 -13.75 0.15
C VAL A 33 -11.76 -13.82 -0.88
N GLY A 34 -12.07 -14.12 -2.14
CA GLY A 34 -11.10 -14.14 -3.23
C GLY A 34 -10.41 -12.80 -3.44
N VAL A 35 -11.17 -11.70 -3.45
CA VAL A 35 -10.63 -10.33 -3.54
C VAL A 35 -9.75 -10.00 -2.32
N LEU A 36 -10.17 -10.37 -1.11
CA LEU A 36 -9.37 -10.16 0.12
C LEU A 36 -8.05 -10.94 0.10
N LEU A 37 -8.08 -12.20 -0.36
CA LEU A 37 -6.88 -13.04 -0.48
C LEU A 37 -5.93 -12.52 -1.57
N TRP A 38 -6.48 -12.13 -2.72
CA TRP A 38 -5.69 -11.55 -3.82
C TRP A 38 -5.04 -10.23 -3.39
N ALA A 39 -5.80 -9.33 -2.75
CA ALA A 39 -5.28 -8.05 -2.29
C ALA A 39 -4.33 -8.16 -1.07
N GLY A 40 -4.42 -9.25 -0.31
CA GLY A 40 -3.43 -9.62 0.71
C GLY A 40 -2.10 -10.09 0.14
N ARG A 41 -2.04 -10.44 -1.15
CA ARG A 41 -0.82 -10.95 -1.82
C ARG A 41 0.17 -9.85 -2.19
N ILE A 42 -0.21 -8.56 -2.13
CA ILE A 42 0.69 -7.43 -2.45
C ILE A 42 1.91 -7.49 -1.51
N ARG A 43 3.04 -7.95 -2.05
CA ARG A 43 4.29 -8.14 -1.31
C ARG A 43 5.06 -6.84 -1.31
N VAL A 44 5.47 -6.42 -0.11
CA VAL A 44 6.49 -5.38 0.07
C VAL A 44 7.72 -6.11 0.55
N ALA A 45 8.80 -6.07 -0.24
CA ALA A 45 10.06 -6.70 0.09
C ALA A 45 11.17 -5.67 0.01
N VAL A 46 12.00 -5.61 1.04
CA VAL A 46 13.21 -4.80 1.04
C VAL A 46 14.36 -5.76 0.76
N THR A 47 15.12 -5.50 -0.29
CA THR A 47 16.37 -6.22 -0.59
C THR A 47 17.56 -5.34 -0.23
N ASP A 48 18.78 -5.87 -0.35
CA ASP A 48 20.00 -5.12 -0.05
C ASP A 48 20.26 -3.96 -1.03
N THR A 49 19.56 -3.93 -2.18
CA THR A 49 19.81 -2.96 -3.27
C THR A 49 18.58 -2.15 -3.68
N GLU A 50 17.38 -2.69 -3.48
CA GLU A 50 16.12 -2.07 -3.89
C GLU A 50 14.93 -2.39 -2.96
N LEU A 51 14.00 -1.44 -2.87
CA LEU A 51 12.67 -1.63 -2.31
C LEU A 51 11.72 -2.13 -3.42
N GLN A 52 11.15 -3.31 -3.23
CA GLN A 52 10.14 -3.89 -4.11
C GLN A 52 8.75 -3.71 -3.50
N VAL A 53 7.85 -3.10 -4.25
CA VAL A 53 6.45 -2.91 -3.90
C VAL A 53 5.60 -3.48 -5.03
N ASP A 54 5.13 -4.71 -4.87
CA ASP A 54 4.44 -5.45 -5.92
C ASP A 54 5.33 -5.61 -7.18
N ASP A 55 4.93 -5.06 -8.33
CA ASP A 55 5.75 -5.03 -9.55
C ASP A 55 6.71 -3.82 -9.63
N ALA A 56 6.57 -2.83 -8.73
CA ALA A 56 7.38 -1.63 -8.73
C ALA A 56 8.71 -1.88 -7.98
N ARG A 57 9.82 -1.51 -8.62
CA ARG A 57 11.18 -1.61 -8.04
C ARG A 57 11.77 -0.23 -7.90
N LEU A 58 12.21 0.10 -6.68
CA LEU A 58 12.81 1.37 -6.34
C LEU A 58 14.23 1.16 -5.80
N PRO A 59 15.28 1.65 -6.46
CA PRO A 59 16.65 1.57 -5.95
C PRO A 59 16.80 2.26 -4.59
N LEU A 60 17.52 1.65 -3.63
CA LEU A 60 17.76 2.30 -2.32
C LEU A 60 18.54 3.63 -2.40
N PRO A 61 19.50 3.84 -3.34
CA PRO A 61 20.27 5.08 -3.40
C PRO A 61 19.45 6.35 -3.70
N VAL A 62 18.28 6.21 -4.31
CA VAL A 62 17.40 7.36 -4.63
C VAL A 62 16.47 7.71 -3.47
N ILE A 63 16.49 6.94 -2.38
CA ILE A 63 15.68 7.21 -1.19
C ILE A 63 16.39 8.28 -0.35
N ALA A 64 15.76 9.45 -0.25
CA ALA A 64 16.26 10.55 0.56
C ALA A 64 15.81 10.45 2.02
N ASP A 65 14.56 10.06 2.25
CA ASP A 65 14.00 9.93 3.61
C ASP A 65 12.86 8.90 3.68
N VAL A 66 12.62 8.35 4.86
CA VAL A 66 11.57 7.36 5.12
C VAL A 66 10.80 7.71 6.39
N VAL A 67 9.52 8.04 6.20
CA VAL A 67 8.62 8.48 7.27
C VAL A 67 7.49 7.48 7.44
N ALA A 68 7.32 6.96 8.65
CA ALA A 68 6.16 6.14 9.01
C ALA A 68 4.96 7.05 9.26
N LEU A 69 3.86 6.81 8.54
CA LEU A 69 2.61 7.53 8.65
C LEU A 69 1.56 6.68 9.38
N ASP A 70 0.87 7.30 10.33
CA ASP A 70 -0.34 6.76 10.93
C ASP A 70 -1.57 7.00 10.03
N ALA A 71 -2.76 6.65 10.50
CA ALA A 71 -3.98 6.83 9.72
C ALA A 71 -4.31 8.30 9.42
N ALA A 72 -3.86 9.25 10.26
CA ALA A 72 -4.06 10.68 10.02
C ALA A 72 -3.06 11.18 8.96
N GLY A 73 -1.77 10.91 9.14
CA GLY A 73 -0.72 11.29 8.19
C GLY A 73 -0.93 10.66 6.81
N LYS A 74 -1.41 9.41 6.75
CA LYS A 74 -1.82 8.79 5.48
C LYS A 74 -2.91 9.59 4.77
N ARG A 75 -3.96 10.03 5.49
CA ARG A 75 -5.04 10.82 4.89
C ARG A 75 -4.55 12.18 4.42
N GLU A 76 -3.63 12.80 5.15
CA GLU A 76 -3.05 14.08 4.76
C GLU A 76 -2.21 13.94 3.48
N ALA A 77 -1.31 12.96 3.43
CA ALA A 77 -0.47 12.66 2.27
C ALA A 77 -1.27 12.31 1.01
N LEU A 78 -2.47 11.75 1.17
CA LEU A 78 -3.39 11.42 0.08
C LEU A 78 -4.44 12.50 -0.20
N GLY A 79 -4.53 13.51 0.67
CA GLY A 79 -5.47 14.60 0.57
C GLY A 79 -4.74 15.88 0.17
N VAL A 80 -4.53 16.76 1.16
CA VAL A 80 -3.91 18.08 0.94
C VAL A 80 -2.45 17.96 0.48
N GLY A 81 -1.73 16.96 0.98
CA GLY A 81 -0.34 16.69 0.60
C GLY A 81 -0.18 15.85 -0.66
N ALA A 82 -1.27 15.51 -1.36
CA ALA A 82 -1.20 14.66 -2.54
C ALA A 82 -0.47 15.36 -3.69
N HIS A 83 0.51 14.67 -4.25
CA HIS A 83 1.23 15.13 -5.43
C HIS A 83 0.84 14.28 -6.65
N PRO A 84 0.57 14.89 -7.83
CA PRO A 84 0.10 14.13 -9.01
C PRO A 84 1.11 13.12 -9.53
N MET A 85 2.42 13.37 -9.31
CA MET A 85 3.50 12.46 -9.69
C MET A 85 3.91 11.51 -8.56
N ALA A 86 3.29 11.58 -7.37
CA ALA A 86 3.63 10.65 -6.30
C ALA A 86 3.12 9.25 -6.63
N PHE A 87 3.97 8.25 -6.41
CA PHE A 87 3.56 6.86 -6.58
C PHE A 87 2.85 6.37 -5.31
N VAL A 88 1.60 5.94 -5.44
CA VAL A 88 0.77 5.59 -4.28
C VAL A 88 0.29 4.15 -4.38
N VAL A 89 0.67 3.34 -3.40
CA VAL A 89 0.14 1.98 -3.20
C VAL A 89 -0.74 1.98 -1.95
N GLN A 90 -2.03 2.20 -2.18
CA GLN A 90 -3.01 2.27 -1.10
C GLN A 90 -3.71 0.92 -0.86
N ARG A 91 -3.76 0.52 0.41
CA ARG A 91 -4.67 -0.53 0.89
C ARG A 91 -5.78 0.10 1.74
N PRO A 92 -7.04 0.16 1.26
CA PRO A 92 -8.13 0.87 1.95
C PRO A 92 -8.42 0.37 3.37
N TRP A 93 -8.18 -0.91 3.64
CA TRP A 93 -8.40 -1.55 4.95
C TRP A 93 -7.19 -1.49 5.89
N ILE A 94 -6.09 -0.82 5.49
CA ILE A 94 -4.90 -0.64 6.32
C ILE A 94 -4.77 0.84 6.66
N GLY A 95 -4.76 1.16 7.95
CA GLY A 95 -4.64 2.53 8.43
C GLY A 95 -3.24 3.12 8.24
N GLY A 96 -2.19 2.33 8.47
CA GLY A 96 -0.80 2.79 8.38
C GLY A 96 -0.25 2.86 6.95
N ALA A 97 0.75 3.74 6.77
CA ALA A 97 1.53 3.82 5.55
C ALA A 97 2.99 4.21 5.84
N VAL A 98 3.86 4.03 4.87
CA VAL A 98 5.22 4.56 4.88
C VAL A 98 5.35 5.48 3.67
N GLN A 99 5.78 6.71 3.91
CA GLN A 99 6.14 7.66 2.89
C GLN A 99 7.65 7.60 2.68
N VAL A 100 8.07 7.35 1.45
CA VAL A 100 9.47 7.27 1.03
C VAL A 100 9.72 8.48 0.13
N VAL A 101 10.50 9.44 0.60
CA VAL A 101 10.87 10.63 -0.18
C VAL A 101 12.01 10.26 -1.12
N LEU A 102 11.88 10.64 -2.38
CA LEU A 102 12.87 10.34 -3.41
C LEU A 102 13.65 11.59 -3.80
N ASP A 103 14.94 11.41 -4.03
CA ASP A 103 15.83 12.39 -4.64
C ASP A 103 16.51 11.74 -5.86
N ASP A 104 15.72 11.59 -6.93
CA ASP A 104 16.18 11.05 -8.20
C ASP A 104 16.24 12.19 -9.25
N PRO A 105 17.43 12.58 -9.75
CA PRO A 105 17.52 13.61 -10.79
C PRO A 105 16.96 13.15 -12.15
N THR A 106 16.70 11.85 -12.32
CA THR A 106 16.21 11.24 -13.57
C THR A 106 14.71 10.96 -13.56
N ASP A 107 14.07 10.94 -12.39
CA ASP A 107 12.62 10.70 -12.22
C ASP A 107 11.97 11.86 -11.43
N PRO A 108 10.97 12.57 -11.99
CA PRO A 108 10.28 13.66 -11.29
C PRO A 108 9.34 13.20 -10.16
N THR A 109 9.32 11.90 -9.81
CA THR A 109 8.51 11.35 -8.71
C THR A 109 9.05 11.80 -7.34
N PRO A 110 8.34 12.66 -6.58
CA PRO A 110 8.91 13.24 -5.36
C PRO A 110 8.86 12.32 -4.15
N PHE A 111 7.85 11.46 -4.05
CA PHE A 111 7.71 10.52 -2.96
C PHE A 111 6.79 9.35 -3.32
N TRP A 112 6.97 8.23 -2.63
CA TRP A 112 6.13 7.05 -2.68
C TRP A 112 5.34 6.92 -1.38
N VAL A 113 4.06 6.56 -1.44
CA VAL A 113 3.25 6.26 -0.25
C VAL A 113 2.77 4.81 -0.32
N VAL A 114 3.26 3.97 0.59
CA VAL A 114 2.98 2.53 0.62
C VAL A 114 2.24 2.16 1.89
N SER A 115 1.01 1.64 1.77
CA SER A 115 0.24 1.19 2.94
C SER A 115 0.87 -0.05 3.59
N SER A 116 1.10 -0.04 4.91
CA SER A 116 1.66 -1.16 5.67
C SER A 116 0.93 -1.36 7.00
N ARG A 117 0.78 -2.62 7.42
CA ARG A 117 0.23 -2.96 8.75
C ARG A 117 1.19 -2.61 9.88
N HIS A 118 2.50 -2.61 9.58
CA HIS A 118 3.59 -2.33 10.51
C HIS A 118 4.44 -1.20 9.92
N PRO A 119 3.95 0.06 9.90
CA PRO A 119 4.64 1.16 9.23
C PRO A 119 5.97 1.52 9.92
N LEU A 120 6.04 1.42 11.26
CA LEU A 120 7.27 1.69 12.02
C LEU A 120 8.37 0.67 11.74
N GLU A 121 8.03 -0.62 11.74
CA GLU A 121 8.98 -1.70 11.46
C GLU A 121 9.50 -1.61 10.02
N LEU A 122 8.61 -1.34 9.06
CA LEU A 122 8.99 -1.18 7.65
C LEU A 122 9.91 0.03 7.45
N ALA A 123 9.60 1.17 8.07
CA ALA A 123 10.45 2.36 8.00
C ALA A 123 11.82 2.12 8.64
N ALA A 124 11.89 1.40 9.77
CA ALA A 124 13.15 1.04 10.40
C ALA A 124 13.99 0.10 9.53
N ALA A 125 13.38 -0.94 8.95
CA ALA A 125 14.06 -1.85 8.03
C ALA A 125 14.60 -1.13 6.79
N LEU A 126 13.79 -0.22 6.21
CA LEU A 126 14.21 0.59 5.07
C LEU A 126 15.40 1.50 5.39
N ARG A 127 15.35 2.22 6.50
CA ARG A 127 16.50 3.06 6.92
C ARG A 127 17.77 2.24 7.10
N THR A 128 17.66 1.09 7.75
CA THR A 128 18.80 0.17 7.93
C THR A 128 19.37 -0.30 6.59
N ALA A 129 18.50 -0.63 5.62
CA ALA A 129 18.92 -1.05 4.28
C ALA A 129 19.57 0.10 3.49
N VAL A 130 19.02 1.31 3.56
CA VAL A 130 19.58 2.51 2.93
C VAL A 130 20.96 2.83 3.51
N ASP A 131 21.12 2.77 4.84
CA ASP A 131 22.41 2.99 5.50
C ASP A 131 23.45 1.93 5.10
N ALA A 132 23.04 0.68 4.92
CA ALA A 132 23.91 -0.39 4.46
C ALA A 132 24.29 -0.26 2.97
N ALA A 133 23.38 0.27 2.15
CA ALA A 133 23.59 0.50 0.72
C ALA A 133 24.35 1.79 0.41
N ALA A 134 24.39 2.74 1.35
CA ALA A 134 25.16 3.96 1.21
C ALA A 134 26.65 3.62 1.05
N PRO A 135 27.33 4.08 -0.01
CA PRO A 135 28.77 3.88 -0.14
C PRO A 135 29.45 4.49 1.09
N ALA A 136 30.41 3.78 1.68
CA ALA A 136 31.19 4.22 2.83
C ALA A 136 31.61 5.68 2.64
N ARG A 137 30.89 6.60 3.31
CA ARG A 137 31.11 8.03 3.18
C ARG A 137 32.55 8.27 3.65
N PRO A 138 33.46 8.77 2.80
CA PRO A 138 34.82 9.04 3.26
C PRO A 138 34.71 10.05 4.40
N GLU A 139 35.16 9.66 5.59
CA GLU A 139 35.28 10.53 6.75
C GLU A 139 36.29 11.65 6.40
N GLY A 140 35.75 12.75 5.89
CA GLY A 140 36.49 13.97 5.55
C GLY A 140 36.67 14.82 6.79
N ARG A 141 37.83 14.62 7.41
CA ARG A 141 38.52 15.42 8.43
C ARG A 141 38.55 16.91 8.15
#